data_AF-A0A951MJV5-F1
#
_entry.id   AF-A0A951MJV5-F1
#
_cell.length_a   1.000
_cell.length_b   1.000
_cell.length_c   1.000
_cell.angle_alpha   90.00
_cell.angle_beta   90.00
_cell.angle_gamma   90.00
#
_symmetry.space_group_name_H-M   'P 1'
#
loop_
_entity.id
_entity.type
_entity.pdbx_description
1 polymer ?
#
loop_
_entity_poly.entity_id
_entity_poly.type
_entity_poly.pdbx_seq_one_letter_code
_entity_poly.pdbx_strand_id
1 'polypeptide(L)'
;MLHRIFRSSIVRLLVAALVAGVPALGVAASAPDSETYRLTEAALGKYEKATDAMYAFLVAHPELEGALGDFGDSEEGDLDVAETTRRIDRAAPGLRPSMERSGMSMEEYFTFTMVMAGNAFAVGMAEHFGGVDESKLGDLERANMAFVKQHGERMQRFSESIERKYAHLVEPDQEADEDDFGYEDDEYAEEEYPEEEYK
;
A
#
# COMPACT_ATOMS: atom_id res chain seq x y z
N MET A 1 -0.19 -14.76 26.71
CA MET A 1 -0.65 -13.37 26.57
C MET A 1 0.17 -12.57 25.54
N LEU A 2 1.18 -13.17 24.87
CA LEU A 2 1.96 -12.54 23.79
C LEU A 2 1.35 -12.64 22.37
N HIS A 3 0.31 -13.46 22.16
CA HIS A 3 -0.32 -13.61 20.82
C HIS A 3 -1.28 -12.48 20.42
N ARG A 4 -1.42 -11.42 21.24
CA ARG A 4 -2.30 -10.28 20.94
C ARG A 4 -1.58 -9.07 20.37
N ILE A 5 -0.26 -8.97 20.52
CA ILE A 5 0.55 -7.79 20.14
C ILE A 5 0.94 -7.83 18.64
N PHE A 6 0.80 -8.97 17.96
CA PHE A 6 1.15 -9.11 16.53
C PHE A 6 -0.07 -9.02 15.58
N ARG A 7 -1.27 -8.73 16.09
CA ARG A 7 -2.54 -8.74 15.35
C ARG A 7 -3.04 -7.36 14.91
N SER A 8 -2.19 -6.34 14.99
CA SER A 8 -2.62 -4.95 14.72
C SER A 8 -1.80 -4.22 13.65
N SER A 9 -0.64 -4.77 13.27
CA SER A 9 0.25 -4.10 12.32
C SER A 9 -0.09 -4.36 10.85
N ILE A 10 -0.81 -5.44 10.51
CA ILE A 10 -0.89 -5.94 9.12
C ILE A 10 -2.01 -5.28 8.30
N VAL A 11 -3.16 -5.00 8.91
CA VAL A 11 -4.21 -4.22 8.24
C VAL A 11 -3.73 -2.79 7.99
N ARG A 12 -2.94 -2.24 8.92
CA ARG A 12 -2.22 -0.99 8.72
C ARG A 12 -1.14 -1.14 7.66
N LEU A 13 -0.39 -2.23 7.56
CA LEU A 13 0.67 -2.38 6.56
C LEU A 13 0.13 -2.56 5.13
N LEU A 14 -1.06 -3.12 4.90
CA LEU A 14 -1.63 -3.18 3.55
C LEU A 14 -2.22 -1.84 3.09
N VAL A 15 -2.72 -1.00 4.01
CA VAL A 15 -3.15 0.39 3.72
C VAL A 15 -1.97 1.36 3.72
N ALA A 16 -1.03 1.18 4.64
CA ALA A 16 0.18 1.99 4.80
C ALA A 16 1.28 1.58 3.83
N ALA A 17 1.40 0.36 3.33
CA ALA A 17 2.25 0.10 2.15
C ALA A 17 1.68 0.81 0.90
N LEU A 18 0.36 1.04 0.88
CA LEU A 18 -0.32 1.84 -0.14
C LEU A 18 -0.22 3.37 0.09
N VAL A 19 0.04 3.83 1.32
CA VAL A 19 0.04 5.26 1.72
C VAL A 19 1.40 5.80 2.20
N ALA A 20 2.30 4.95 2.72
CA ALA A 20 3.54 5.31 3.40
C ALA A 20 4.80 5.18 2.53
N GLY A 21 4.66 5.22 1.21
CA GLY A 21 5.79 5.46 0.31
C GLY A 21 6.63 4.21 0.05
N VAL A 22 6.13 3.35 -0.85
CA VAL A 22 7.04 2.61 -1.73
C VAL A 22 7.90 3.66 -2.44
N PRO A 23 9.24 3.65 -2.29
CA PRO A 23 10.09 4.56 -3.03
C PRO A 23 9.78 4.36 -4.51
N ALA A 24 9.46 5.45 -5.21
CA ALA A 24 9.11 5.49 -6.63
C ALA A 24 10.31 5.17 -7.54
N LEU A 25 10.96 4.03 -7.29
CA LEU A 25 12.08 3.50 -8.06
C LEU A 25 11.52 2.53 -9.09
N GLY A 26 11.13 3.07 -10.23
CA GLY A 26 11.17 2.36 -11.51
C GLY A 26 10.45 1.01 -11.60
N VAL A 27 9.45 0.74 -10.76
CA VAL A 27 8.66 -0.49 -10.86
C VAL A 27 7.78 -0.38 -12.10
N ALA A 28 8.34 -0.78 -13.24
CA ALA A 28 7.57 -1.19 -14.40
C ALA A 28 6.81 -2.46 -13.98
N ALA A 29 5.72 -2.26 -13.23
CA ALA A 29 4.87 -3.33 -12.78
C ALA A 29 4.44 -4.10 -14.02
N SER A 30 5.01 -5.30 -14.18
CA SER A 30 4.71 -6.26 -15.24
C SER A 30 3.34 -6.89 -15.02
N ALA A 31 2.36 -6.07 -14.65
CA ALA A 31 0.97 -6.39 -14.90
C ALA A 31 0.82 -6.31 -16.43
N PRO A 32 0.36 -7.38 -17.09
CA PRO A 32 0.38 -7.48 -18.55
C PRO A 32 -0.36 -6.34 -19.28
N ASP A 33 -1.12 -5.51 -18.57
CA ASP A 33 -1.91 -4.41 -19.13
C ASP A 33 -1.74 -3.05 -18.42
N SER A 34 -0.85 -2.88 -17.43
CA SER A 34 -0.76 -1.61 -16.67
C SER A 34 -0.51 -0.39 -17.57
N GLU A 35 0.35 -0.54 -18.58
CA GLU A 35 0.69 0.51 -19.56
C GLU A 35 -0.47 0.90 -20.47
N THR A 36 -1.51 0.07 -20.59
CA THR A 36 -2.67 0.32 -21.46
C THR A 36 -3.97 0.47 -20.68
N TYR A 37 -3.93 0.30 -19.36
CA TYR A 37 -5.10 0.32 -18.49
C TYR A 37 -5.61 1.75 -18.29
N ARG A 38 -6.84 2.00 -18.73
CA ARG A 38 -7.51 3.29 -18.55
C ARG A 38 -8.39 3.27 -17.30
N LEU A 39 -8.13 4.22 -16.39
CA LEU A 39 -8.99 4.45 -15.24
C LEU A 39 -10.36 4.96 -15.70
N THR A 40 -11.42 4.36 -15.16
CA THR A 40 -12.80 4.73 -15.48
C THR A 40 -13.67 4.70 -14.23
N GLU A 41 -14.77 5.45 -14.28
CA GLU A 41 -15.79 5.50 -13.23
C GLU A 41 -16.37 4.10 -12.93
N ALA A 42 -16.58 3.29 -13.98
CA ALA A 42 -17.06 1.92 -13.83
C ALA A 42 -16.04 1.03 -13.12
N ALA A 43 -14.75 1.15 -13.45
CA ALA A 43 -13.68 0.42 -12.78
C ALA A 43 -13.54 0.86 -11.32
N LEU A 44 -13.62 2.16 -11.02
CA LEU A 44 -13.62 2.68 -9.64
C LEU A 44 -14.77 2.10 -8.80
N GLY A 45 -15.99 2.06 -9.35
CA GLY A 45 -17.12 1.47 -8.64
C GLY A 45 -16.99 -0.05 -8.39
N LYS A 46 -16.26 -0.78 -9.24
CA LYS A 46 -15.93 -2.19 -8.99
C LYS A 46 -14.81 -2.31 -7.95
N TYR A 47 -13.78 -1.48 -8.04
CA TYR A 47 -12.67 -1.43 -7.10
C TYR A 47 -13.18 -1.22 -5.67
N GLU A 48 -14.05 -0.23 -5.43
CA GLU A 48 -14.63 0.03 -4.11
C GLU A 48 -15.33 -1.22 -3.54
N LYS A 49 -16.10 -1.93 -4.37
CA LYS A 49 -16.78 -3.18 -3.96
C LYS A 49 -15.81 -4.33 -3.73
N ALA A 50 -14.77 -4.45 -4.55
CA ALA A 50 -13.73 -5.47 -4.42
C ALA A 50 -12.94 -5.26 -3.12
N THR A 51 -12.55 -4.02 -2.82
CA THR A 51 -11.89 -3.64 -1.57
C THR A 51 -12.79 -3.96 -0.38
N ASP A 52 -14.06 -3.55 -0.38
CA ASP A 52 -14.99 -3.86 0.72
C ASP A 52 -15.16 -5.38 0.92
N ALA A 53 -15.27 -6.15 -0.16
CA ALA A 53 -15.36 -7.61 -0.11
C ALA A 53 -14.08 -8.26 0.42
N MET A 54 -12.91 -7.72 0.07
CA MET A 54 -11.61 -8.15 0.60
C MET A 54 -11.57 -7.92 2.11
N TYR A 55 -11.85 -6.72 2.60
CA TYR A 55 -11.87 -6.43 4.04
C TYR A 55 -12.89 -7.30 4.78
N ALA A 56 -14.12 -7.41 4.27
CA ALA A 56 -15.14 -8.27 4.85
C ALA A 56 -14.69 -9.73 4.96
N PHE A 57 -13.95 -10.23 3.97
CA PHE A 57 -13.37 -11.57 4.00
C PHE A 57 -12.33 -11.70 5.10
N LEU A 58 -11.40 -10.74 5.23
CA LEU A 58 -10.38 -10.76 6.29
C LEU A 58 -11.00 -10.70 7.69
N VAL A 59 -12.09 -9.96 7.88
CA VAL A 59 -12.86 -9.95 9.15
C VAL A 59 -13.39 -11.34 9.49
N ALA A 60 -13.93 -12.03 8.49
CA ALA A 60 -14.52 -13.35 8.67
C ALA A 60 -13.46 -14.44 8.88
N HIS A 61 -12.21 -14.15 8.52
CA HIS A 61 -11.08 -15.09 8.51
C HIS A 61 -9.84 -14.51 9.23
N PRO A 62 -9.92 -14.23 10.55
CA PRO A 62 -8.83 -13.62 11.30
C PRO A 62 -7.56 -14.48 11.35
N GLU A 63 -7.65 -15.78 11.07
CA GLU A 63 -6.51 -16.68 10.94
C GLU A 63 -5.60 -16.36 9.74
N LEU A 64 -6.09 -15.60 8.75
CA LEU A 64 -5.37 -15.27 7.52
C LEU A 64 -4.50 -14.01 7.64
N GLU A 65 -4.57 -13.31 8.77
CA GLU A 65 -3.90 -12.04 8.98
C GLU A 65 -2.38 -12.15 8.76
N GLY A 66 -1.71 -13.11 9.40
CA GLY A 66 -0.28 -13.34 9.21
C GLY A 66 0.09 -13.87 7.81
N ALA A 67 -0.81 -14.63 7.19
CA ALA A 67 -0.55 -15.24 5.89
C ALA A 67 -0.54 -14.21 4.74
N LEU A 68 -1.26 -13.08 4.91
CA LEU A 68 -1.31 -12.00 3.92
C LEU A 68 -0.30 -10.88 4.20
N GLY A 69 0.18 -10.74 5.44
CA GLY A 69 1.22 -9.77 5.82
C GLY A 69 2.56 -10.04 5.12
N ASP A 70 2.93 -11.32 4.97
CA ASP A 70 4.20 -11.73 4.34
C ASP A 70 4.30 -11.40 2.83
N PHE A 71 3.23 -10.91 2.20
CA PHE A 71 3.28 -10.49 0.79
C PHE A 71 3.86 -9.09 0.58
N GLY A 72 4.00 -8.29 1.65
CA GLY A 72 4.59 -6.96 1.60
C GLY A 72 6.12 -6.93 1.52
N ASP A 73 6.79 -7.96 2.02
CA ASP A 73 8.26 -8.00 2.19
C ASP A 73 8.99 -8.64 1.00
N SER A 74 8.42 -8.54 -0.20
CA SER A 74 9.10 -8.96 -1.43
C SER A 74 10.33 -8.08 -1.66
N GLU A 75 11.52 -8.59 -1.33
CA GLU A 75 12.81 -7.94 -1.63
C GLU A 75 12.84 -7.49 -3.10
N GLU A 76 13.09 -6.19 -3.28
CA GLU A 76 13.36 -5.46 -4.53
C GLU A 76 13.30 -6.30 -5.82
N GLY A 77 12.08 -6.50 -6.33
CA GLY A 77 11.84 -7.19 -7.59
C GLY A 77 10.52 -6.73 -8.21
N ASP A 78 10.47 -6.70 -9.53
CA ASP A 78 9.26 -6.35 -10.28
C ASP A 78 8.08 -7.22 -9.78
N LEU A 79 7.01 -6.56 -9.34
CA LEU A 79 5.86 -7.22 -8.75
C LEU A 79 5.08 -7.97 -9.84
N ASP A 80 5.33 -9.28 -9.97
CA ASP A 80 4.58 -10.16 -10.87
C ASP A 80 3.17 -10.38 -10.31
N VAL A 81 2.19 -9.70 -10.91
CA VAL A 81 0.77 -9.79 -10.52
C VAL A 81 0.26 -11.23 -10.57
N ALA A 82 0.66 -12.03 -11.55
CA ALA A 82 0.19 -13.41 -11.68
C ALA A 82 0.78 -14.32 -10.59
N GLU A 83 2.03 -14.11 -10.21
CA GLU A 83 2.64 -14.79 -9.06
C GLU A 83 1.99 -14.35 -7.74
N THR A 84 1.82 -13.04 -7.52
CA THR A 84 1.16 -12.50 -6.32
C THR A 84 -0.25 -13.08 -6.16
N THR A 85 -1.02 -13.13 -7.24
CA THR A 85 -2.38 -13.68 -7.20
C THR A 85 -2.38 -15.18 -6.85
N ARG A 86 -1.45 -15.96 -7.39
CA ARG A 86 -1.29 -17.40 -7.05
C ARG A 86 -0.89 -17.61 -5.59
N ARG A 87 -0.07 -16.72 -5.03
CA ARG A 87 0.31 -16.77 -3.62
C ARG A 87 -0.88 -16.46 -2.71
N ILE A 88 -1.66 -15.45 -3.05
CA ILE A 88 -2.90 -15.11 -2.34
C ILE A 88 -3.89 -16.27 -2.38
N ASP A 89 -4.10 -16.92 -3.52
CA ASP A 89 -4.99 -18.08 -3.61
C ASP A 89 -4.59 -19.22 -2.68
N ARG A 90 -3.28 -19.42 -2.50
CA ARG A 90 -2.73 -20.44 -1.60
C ARG A 90 -2.91 -20.07 -0.13
N ALA A 91 -2.66 -18.80 0.21
CA ALA A 91 -2.72 -18.30 1.58
C ALA A 91 -4.16 -18.10 2.06
N ALA A 92 -5.04 -17.59 1.21
CA ALA A 92 -6.41 -17.23 1.53
C ALA A 92 -7.41 -17.89 0.57
N PRO A 93 -7.60 -19.23 0.64
CA PRO A 93 -8.57 -19.91 -0.21
C PRO A 93 -9.97 -19.33 -0.03
N GLY A 94 -10.54 -18.79 -1.10
CA GLY A 94 -11.87 -18.15 -1.07
C GLY A 94 -11.85 -16.63 -1.14
N LEU A 95 -10.69 -15.97 -0.95
CA LEU A 95 -10.60 -14.52 -1.09
C LEU A 95 -10.88 -14.08 -2.54
N ARG A 96 -10.19 -14.68 -3.52
CA ARG A 96 -10.41 -14.40 -4.95
C ARG A 96 -11.89 -14.48 -5.36
N PRO A 97 -12.61 -15.59 -5.14
CA PRO A 97 -14.03 -15.66 -5.52
C PRO A 97 -14.91 -14.72 -4.68
N SER A 98 -14.50 -14.30 -3.47
CA SER A 98 -15.21 -13.25 -2.72
C SER A 98 -15.09 -11.90 -3.43
N MET A 99 -13.88 -11.53 -3.84
CA MET A 99 -13.61 -10.30 -4.58
C MET A 99 -14.24 -10.31 -5.97
N GLU A 100 -14.15 -11.40 -6.73
CA GLU A 100 -14.67 -11.49 -8.10
C GLU A 100 -16.19 -11.30 -8.19
N ARG A 101 -16.96 -11.57 -7.12
CA ARG A 101 -18.39 -11.25 -7.05
C ARG A 101 -18.68 -9.75 -7.15
N SER A 102 -17.69 -8.90 -6.91
CA SER A 102 -17.79 -7.45 -7.13
C SER A 102 -17.79 -7.06 -8.62
N GLY A 103 -17.45 -7.99 -9.52
CA GLY A 103 -17.33 -7.77 -10.95
C GLY A 103 -15.94 -7.32 -11.41
N MET A 104 -14.92 -7.47 -10.56
CA MET A 104 -13.51 -7.19 -10.84
C MET A 104 -12.66 -8.42 -10.50
N SER A 105 -11.81 -8.84 -11.43
CA SER A 105 -10.85 -9.91 -11.15
C SER A 105 -9.76 -9.43 -10.21
N MET A 106 -9.07 -10.37 -9.55
CA MET A 106 -7.97 -10.00 -8.66
C MET A 106 -6.81 -9.34 -9.43
N GLU A 107 -6.53 -9.80 -10.65
CA GLU A 107 -5.53 -9.19 -11.54
C GLU A 107 -5.95 -7.78 -11.98
N GLU A 108 -7.23 -7.57 -12.32
CA GLU A 108 -7.78 -6.25 -12.63
C GLU A 108 -7.69 -5.32 -11.40
N TYR A 109 -7.97 -5.83 -10.20
CA TYR A 109 -7.84 -5.10 -8.94
C TYR A 109 -6.41 -4.60 -8.69
N PHE A 110 -5.41 -5.48 -8.81
CA PHE A 110 -4.00 -5.10 -8.66
C PHE A 110 -3.57 -4.09 -9.72
N THR A 111 -3.95 -4.31 -10.98
CA THR A 111 -3.62 -3.41 -12.08
C THR A 111 -4.23 -2.02 -11.85
N PHE A 112 -5.52 -1.96 -11.49
CA PHE A 112 -6.21 -0.72 -11.17
C PHE A 112 -5.53 0.03 -10.01
N THR A 113 -5.17 -0.70 -8.95
CA THR A 113 -4.51 -0.14 -7.76
C THR A 113 -3.15 0.47 -8.11
N MET A 114 -2.31 -0.25 -8.87
CA MET A 114 -0.99 0.24 -9.27
C MET A 114 -1.07 1.47 -10.17
N VAL A 115 -1.95 1.45 -11.18
CA VAL A 115 -2.16 2.57 -12.09
C VAL A 115 -2.69 3.79 -11.33
N MET A 116 -3.64 3.59 -10.42
CA MET A 116 -4.15 4.65 -9.55
C MET A 116 -3.07 5.25 -8.67
N ALA A 117 -2.29 4.42 -7.97
CA ALA A 117 -1.22 4.87 -7.08
C ALA A 117 -0.13 5.65 -7.84
N GLY A 118 0.34 5.13 -8.97
CA GLY A 118 1.33 5.82 -9.80
C GLY A 118 0.84 7.18 -10.31
N ASN A 119 -0.43 7.27 -10.74
CA ASN A 119 -1.01 8.54 -11.17
C ASN A 119 -1.25 9.51 -10.00
N ALA A 120 -1.64 9.02 -8.82
CA ALA A 120 -1.78 9.85 -7.63
C ALA A 120 -0.45 10.44 -7.18
N PHE A 121 0.61 9.63 -7.19
CA PHE A 121 1.96 10.10 -6.91
C PHE A 121 2.40 11.16 -7.92
N ALA A 122 2.20 10.92 -9.23
CA ALA A 122 2.54 11.90 -10.28
C ALA A 122 1.78 13.23 -10.11
N VAL A 123 0.49 13.17 -9.76
CA VAL A 123 -0.33 14.36 -9.47
C VAL A 123 0.22 15.12 -8.25
N GLY A 124 0.48 14.43 -7.13
CA GLY A 124 1.04 15.05 -5.93
C GLY A 124 2.41 15.67 -6.17
N MET A 125 3.30 14.97 -6.89
CA MET A 125 4.62 15.50 -7.28
C MET A 125 4.49 16.75 -8.15
N ALA A 126 3.56 16.76 -9.11
CA ALA A 126 3.29 17.93 -9.94
C ALA A 126 2.84 19.14 -9.10
N GLU A 127 1.94 18.92 -8.14
CA GLU A 127 1.38 19.97 -7.29
C GLU A 127 2.43 20.56 -6.32
N HIS A 128 3.32 19.73 -5.78
CA HIS A 128 4.31 20.16 -4.78
C HIS A 128 5.62 20.70 -5.37
N PHE A 129 6.09 20.15 -6.50
CA PHE A 129 7.45 20.45 -7.03
C PHE A 129 7.44 21.25 -8.33
N GLY A 130 6.30 21.82 -8.74
CA GLY A 130 6.24 22.74 -9.88
C GLY A 130 5.96 22.09 -11.22
N GLY A 131 5.31 20.93 -11.23
CA GLY A 131 4.60 20.39 -12.38
C GLY A 131 5.25 19.16 -13.03
N VAL A 132 4.38 18.34 -13.61
CA VAL A 132 4.74 17.38 -14.66
C VAL A 132 4.59 18.11 -15.99
N ASP A 133 5.58 17.98 -16.88
CA ASP A 133 5.50 18.53 -18.23
C ASP A 133 4.45 17.76 -19.05
N GLU A 134 3.19 18.22 -18.99
CA GLU A 134 2.04 17.55 -19.62
C GLU A 134 2.19 17.40 -21.15
N SER A 135 3.10 18.16 -21.77
CA SER A 135 3.41 18.05 -23.21
C SER A 135 4.16 16.76 -23.55
N LYS A 136 4.83 16.14 -22.57
CA LYS A 136 5.55 14.87 -22.72
C LYS A 136 4.70 13.65 -22.42
N LEU A 137 3.52 13.85 -21.84
CA LEU A 137 2.61 12.77 -21.50
C LEU A 137 1.84 12.27 -22.72
N GLY A 138 1.66 10.96 -22.79
CA GLY A 138 0.72 10.31 -23.72
C GLY A 138 -0.74 10.62 -23.37
N ASP A 139 -1.64 10.34 -24.31
CA ASP A 139 -3.08 10.56 -24.12
C ASP A 139 -3.67 9.76 -22.94
N LEU A 140 -3.18 8.54 -22.74
CA LEU A 140 -3.61 7.66 -21.66
C LEU A 140 -3.15 8.19 -20.29
N GLU A 141 -1.88 8.59 -20.17
CA GLU A 141 -1.32 9.15 -18.93
C GLU A 141 -2.06 10.43 -18.52
N ARG A 142 -2.29 11.34 -19.48
CA ARG A 142 -3.11 12.54 -19.24
C ARG A 142 -4.52 12.19 -18.76
N ALA A 143 -5.16 11.21 -19.40
CA ALA A 143 -6.50 10.78 -19.01
C ALA A 143 -6.54 10.17 -17.59
N ASN A 144 -5.56 9.35 -17.22
CA ASN A 144 -5.48 8.73 -15.91
C ASN A 144 -5.13 9.75 -14.82
N MET A 145 -4.20 10.69 -15.07
CA MET A 145 -3.92 11.80 -14.14
C MET A 145 -5.15 12.70 -13.94
N ALA A 146 -5.87 13.02 -15.02
CA ALA A 146 -7.11 13.80 -14.93
C ALA A 146 -8.18 13.05 -14.12
N PHE A 147 -8.30 11.73 -14.31
CA PHE A 147 -9.19 10.88 -13.52
C PHE A 147 -8.85 10.96 -12.03
N VAL A 148 -7.58 10.82 -11.66
CA VAL A 148 -7.16 10.90 -10.25
C VAL A 148 -7.46 12.27 -9.65
N LYS A 149 -7.15 13.37 -10.35
CA LYS A 149 -7.50 14.74 -9.92
C LYS A 149 -9.01 14.89 -9.70
N GLN A 150 -9.82 14.35 -10.61
CA GLN A 150 -11.29 14.45 -10.54
C GLN A 150 -11.90 13.63 -9.40
N HIS A 151 -11.33 12.47 -9.09
CA HIS A 151 -11.92 11.51 -8.15
C HIS A 151 -11.20 11.43 -6.81
N GLY A 152 -10.15 12.23 -6.58
CA GLY A 152 -9.36 12.26 -5.35
C GLY A 152 -10.19 12.30 -4.06
N GLU A 153 -11.11 13.26 -3.96
CA GLU A 153 -11.98 13.40 -2.78
C GLU A 153 -12.92 12.20 -2.56
N ARG A 154 -13.35 11.52 -3.64
CA ARG A 154 -14.17 10.31 -3.51
C ARG A 154 -13.33 9.17 -2.94
N MET A 155 -12.13 8.99 -3.45
CA MET A 155 -11.22 7.94 -3.00
C MET A 155 -10.82 8.15 -1.54
N GLN A 156 -10.55 9.39 -1.14
CA GLN A 156 -10.29 9.74 0.26
C GLN A 156 -11.48 9.37 1.16
N ARG A 157 -12.70 9.80 0.81
CA ARG A 157 -13.90 9.45 1.57
C ARG A 157 -14.17 7.94 1.61
N PHE A 158 -13.84 7.23 0.54
CA PHE A 158 -13.93 5.78 0.52
C PHE A 158 -12.92 5.14 1.48
N SER A 159 -11.66 5.59 1.49
CA SER A 159 -10.65 5.14 2.46
C SER A 159 -11.11 5.35 3.90
N GLU A 160 -11.55 6.57 4.24
CA GLU A 160 -12.09 6.90 5.57
C GLU A 160 -13.30 6.03 5.93
N SER A 161 -14.13 5.68 4.96
CA SER A 161 -15.28 4.79 5.16
C SER A 161 -14.85 3.36 5.45
N ILE A 162 -13.86 2.83 4.73
CA ILE A 162 -13.30 1.50 4.97
C ILE A 162 -12.63 1.47 6.34
N GLU A 163 -11.76 2.44 6.63
CA GLU A 163 -11.13 2.59 7.95
C GLU A 163 -12.18 2.64 9.05
N ARG A 164 -13.19 3.49 8.96
CA ARG A 164 -14.26 3.57 9.98
C ARG A 164 -15.04 2.27 10.13
N LYS A 165 -15.37 1.61 9.02
CA LYS A 165 -16.16 0.37 9.00
C LYS A 165 -15.38 -0.78 9.64
N TYR A 166 -14.07 -0.82 9.42
CA TYR A 166 -13.18 -1.90 9.85
C TYR A 166 -12.22 -1.51 10.99
N ALA A 167 -12.37 -0.31 11.57
CA ALA A 167 -11.49 0.26 12.61
C ALA A 167 -11.38 -0.60 13.86
N HIS A 168 -12.43 -1.34 14.21
CA HIS A 168 -12.43 -2.25 15.36
C HIS A 168 -11.50 -3.46 15.17
N LEU A 169 -10.98 -3.69 13.97
CA LEU A 169 -9.94 -4.67 13.68
C LEU A 169 -8.54 -4.07 13.79
N VAL A 170 -8.49 -2.74 13.79
CA VAL A 170 -7.30 -1.93 13.95
C VAL A 170 -7.38 -1.32 15.35
N GLU A 171 -7.56 -2.16 16.39
CA GLU A 171 -7.40 -1.65 17.75
C GLU A 171 -5.99 -1.06 17.83
N PRO A 172 -5.82 0.24 18.14
CA PRO A 172 -4.49 0.76 18.39
C PRO A 172 -3.91 -0.13 19.48
N ASP A 173 -2.81 -0.83 19.17
CA ASP A 173 -1.94 -1.36 20.21
C ASP A 173 -1.86 -0.26 21.24
N GLN A 174 -2.45 -0.50 22.42
CA GLN A 174 -2.27 0.36 23.56
C GLN A 174 -0.76 0.48 23.66
N GLU A 175 -0.26 1.69 23.42
CA GLU A 175 1.12 2.12 23.63
C GLU A 175 1.65 1.29 24.79
N ALA A 176 2.45 0.28 24.47
CA ALA A 176 3.03 -0.59 25.46
C ALA A 176 4.07 0.29 26.15
N ASP A 177 3.60 1.03 27.16
CA ASP A 177 4.35 1.85 28.11
C ASP A 177 5.82 2.05 27.66
N GLU A 178 6.06 3.00 26.75
CA GLU A 178 7.42 3.42 26.35
C GLU A 178 8.18 4.13 27.51
N ASP A 179 7.74 3.94 28.75
CA ASP A 179 8.32 4.52 29.97
C ASP A 179 9.48 3.68 30.56
N ASP A 180 9.93 2.59 29.90
CA ASP A 180 11.04 1.75 30.39
C ASP A 180 12.19 1.56 29.39
N PHE A 181 12.49 2.57 28.58
CA PHE A 181 13.85 2.76 28.07
C PHE A 181 14.61 3.69 29.00
N GLY A 182 14.99 3.14 30.16
CA GLY A 182 16.08 3.71 30.95
C GLY A 182 17.31 3.82 30.06
N TYR A 183 17.62 5.04 29.63
CA TYR A 183 18.93 5.38 29.13
C TYR A 183 19.91 5.11 30.27
N GLU A 184 20.47 3.89 30.30
CA GLU A 184 21.72 3.65 31.02
C GLU A 184 22.76 4.53 30.32
N ASP A 185 23.17 5.55 31.07
CA ASP A 185 24.13 6.59 30.73
C ASP A 185 25.50 5.93 30.51
N ASP A 186 25.70 5.36 29.32
CA ASP A 186 26.99 4.81 28.90
C ASP A 186 27.96 5.96 28.66
N GLU A 187 28.65 6.29 29.74
CA GLU A 187 29.87 7.08 29.90
C GLU A 187 30.79 6.98 28.66
N TYR A 188 30.74 7.99 27.79
CA TYR A 188 31.65 8.13 26.66
C TYR A 188 33.08 8.32 27.17
N ALA A 189 33.91 7.30 27.01
CA ALA A 189 35.36 7.43 27.12
C ALA A 189 35.87 8.31 25.96
N GLU A 190 36.40 9.49 26.30
CA GLU A 190 37.13 10.35 25.37
C GLU A 190 38.34 9.61 24.77
N GLU A 191 38.24 9.19 23.51
CA GLU A 191 39.42 8.79 22.74
C GLU A 191 40.16 10.06 22.26
N GLU A 192 41.28 10.34 22.93
CA GLU A 192 42.24 11.40 22.63
C GLU A 192 42.91 11.11 21.27
N TYR A 193 42.53 11.84 20.22
CA TYR A 193 43.17 11.73 18.91
C TYR A 193 44.57 12.39 18.93
N PRO A 194 45.63 11.69 18.49
CA PRO A 194 46.94 12.31 18.35
C PRO A 194 46.98 13.29 17.16
N GLU A 195 47.45 14.51 17.40
CA GLU A 195 47.70 15.52 16.36
C GLU A 195 48.79 15.05 15.39
N GLU A 196 48.43 14.81 14.12
CA GLU A 196 49.42 14.65 13.07
C GLU A 196 49.97 16.01 12.63
N GLU A 197 51.23 16.26 13.01
CA GLU A 197 52.04 17.42 12.66
C GLU A 197 52.45 17.36 11.17
N TYR A 198 51.73 18.08 10.31
CA TYR A 198 52.13 18.25 8.90
C TYR A 198 53.33 19.21 8.81
N LYS A 199 54.48 18.68 8.35
CA LYS A 199 55.69 19.45 8.00
C LYS A 199 55.72 19.87 6.53
#